data_AF-A0A8X8YN23-F1
#
_entry.id   AF-A0A8X8YN23-F1
#
_cell.length_a   1.000
_cell.length_b   1.000
_cell.length_c   1.000
_cell.angle_alpha   90.00
_cell.angle_beta   90.00
_cell.angle_gamma   90.00
#
_symmetry.space_group_name_H-M   'P 1'
#
loop_
_entity.id
_entity.type
_entity.pdbx_description
1 polymer ?
#
loop_
_entity_poly.entity_id
_entity_poly.type
_entity_poly.pdbx_seq_one_letter_code
_entity_poly.pdbx_strand_id
1 'polypeptide(L)'
;MAMVSFISTVPSLVSMAPSPSTSAPMPTARYFHSVSPRFDYVIYDLNLITIHQCQGTVNCKLEGDCGDEERFSRRRVLHCIGAATIGIVSLFALQSHNAAHFAQYFLIFDLIARSSSLIEVANAADLIQRRQRSEFQSKVKDVLYRALKGNQDLVPSVLTLALNDAVTYDKATKTGGPNGSIRLSSEISRPENKNLAAALSLLEEAKKEIDSDSKGGPISYADLIQLGAQSAVKSTFLASAIRKCGGNEEKGSLLYSAYGSSGQWGLFDKQFGRSDAEEADPEGRVPQWEKASVEEIKNKFIALGFGPRQVAVMSAFFGPDQLATEALLAADPQVQPWVQKYQRSRETVSQTDYEVDLITTLTKLSSLGQQINYEAYSYALPKVDFSKLKL
;
A
#
# COMPACT_ATOMS: atom_id res chain seq x y z
N MET A 1 45.61 -7.67 -59.88
CA MET A 1 46.02 -8.75 -58.96
C MET A 1 45.25 -8.52 -57.66
N ALA A 2 44.36 -9.35 -57.15
CA ALA A 2 43.77 -10.61 -57.59
C ALA A 2 42.38 -10.70 -56.94
N MET A 3 41.41 -11.27 -57.65
CA MET A 3 40.09 -11.69 -57.14
C MET A 3 40.27 -12.77 -56.07
N VAL A 4 39.45 -12.74 -55.00
CA VAL A 4 39.05 -13.97 -54.30
C VAL A 4 37.57 -13.91 -53.93
N SER A 5 36.92 -15.05 -54.17
CA SER A 5 35.49 -15.29 -54.36
C SER A 5 34.75 -15.65 -53.06
N PHE A 6 33.43 -15.44 -53.09
CA PHE A 6 32.43 -16.04 -52.22
C PHE A 6 32.50 -17.57 -52.21
N ILE A 7 32.43 -18.19 -51.02
CA ILE A 7 31.81 -19.51 -50.80
C ILE A 7 31.01 -19.48 -49.49
N SER A 8 29.72 -19.80 -49.66
CA SER A 8 28.68 -20.03 -48.66
C SER A 8 28.94 -21.32 -47.88
N THR A 9 28.68 -21.33 -46.58
CA THR A 9 28.52 -22.59 -45.82
C THR A 9 27.41 -22.42 -44.79
N VAL A 10 26.26 -23.01 -45.10
CA VAL A 10 25.07 -23.13 -44.27
C VAL A 10 25.26 -24.32 -43.32
N PRO A 11 24.97 -24.20 -42.02
CA PRO A 11 24.77 -25.37 -41.17
C PRO A 11 23.32 -25.86 -41.30
N SER A 12 23.20 -27.11 -41.75
CA SER A 12 21.96 -27.83 -41.97
C SER A 12 21.14 -28.05 -40.70
N LEU A 13 19.83 -27.97 -40.91
CA LEU A 13 18.71 -28.31 -40.04
C LEU A 13 18.89 -29.68 -39.35
N VAL A 14 18.71 -29.69 -38.02
CA VAL A 14 18.44 -30.92 -37.26
C VAL A 14 16.94 -31.15 -37.24
N SER A 15 16.56 -32.33 -37.74
CA SER A 15 15.20 -32.87 -37.84
C SER A 15 14.56 -33.05 -36.46
N MET A 16 13.41 -32.40 -36.24
CA MET A 16 12.53 -32.67 -35.10
C MET A 16 11.63 -33.87 -35.43
N ALA A 17 11.65 -34.88 -34.56
CA ALA A 17 10.77 -36.04 -34.63
C ALA A 17 9.30 -35.66 -34.33
N PRO A 18 8.32 -36.33 -34.96
CA PRO A 18 6.92 -35.90 -34.93
C PRO A 18 6.16 -36.35 -33.67
N SER A 19 5.27 -35.47 -33.21
CA SER A 19 4.24 -35.72 -32.21
C SER A 19 3.11 -36.61 -32.75
N PRO A 20 2.60 -37.60 -31.98
CA PRO A 20 1.34 -38.25 -32.32
C PRO A 20 0.17 -37.61 -31.53
N SER A 21 -0.78 -37.04 -32.27
CA SER A 21 -2.18 -36.94 -31.87
C SER A 21 -2.87 -38.30 -32.08
N THR A 22 -3.80 -38.72 -31.21
CA THR A 22 -5.27 -38.82 -31.47
C THR A 22 -5.98 -39.58 -30.34
N SER A 23 -7.20 -39.11 -30.02
CA SER A 23 -8.39 -39.83 -29.48
C SER A 23 -8.43 -40.37 -28.05
N ALA A 24 -9.37 -39.81 -27.26
CA ALA A 24 -10.00 -40.41 -26.08
C ALA A 24 -10.94 -41.58 -26.49
N PRO A 25 -11.34 -42.47 -25.54
CA PRO A 25 -12.50 -42.18 -24.69
C PRO A 25 -12.37 -42.61 -23.20
N MET A 26 -13.20 -41.97 -22.36
CA MET A 26 -13.50 -42.27 -20.94
C MET A 26 -13.85 -43.75 -20.68
N PRO A 27 -13.59 -44.30 -19.46
CA PRO A 27 -14.65 -44.27 -18.44
C PRO A 27 -14.22 -44.21 -16.95
N THR A 28 -15.17 -43.68 -16.17
CA THR A 28 -15.58 -44.01 -14.79
C THR A 28 -14.61 -43.84 -13.60
N ALA A 29 -15.01 -42.88 -12.76
CA ALA A 29 -14.53 -42.64 -11.41
C ALA A 29 -14.65 -43.87 -10.50
N ARG A 30 -13.56 -44.21 -9.79
CA ARG A 30 -13.57 -45.04 -8.58
C ARG A 30 -13.14 -44.19 -7.40
N TYR A 31 -14.02 -44.13 -6.41
CA TYR A 31 -13.75 -43.68 -5.05
C TYR A 31 -12.64 -44.52 -4.42
N PHE A 32 -11.64 -43.86 -3.81
CA PHE A 32 -10.77 -44.47 -2.82
C PHE A 32 -10.70 -43.57 -1.58
N HIS A 33 -11.09 -44.15 -0.44
CA HIS A 33 -10.84 -43.63 0.90
C HIS A 33 -9.33 -43.55 1.18
N SER A 34 -8.88 -42.45 1.80
CA SER A 34 -7.65 -42.44 2.58
C SER A 34 -7.89 -41.87 3.97
N VAL A 35 -7.13 -42.40 4.91
CA VAL A 35 -7.27 -42.32 6.36
C VAL A 35 -6.23 -41.34 6.92
N SER A 36 -6.68 -40.33 7.69
CA SER A 36 -6.08 -39.58 8.84
C SER A 36 -4.62 -39.06 8.79
N PRO A 37 -4.24 -37.95 9.52
CA PRO A 37 -4.55 -37.74 10.94
C PRO A 37 -4.86 -36.30 11.44
N ARG A 38 -5.31 -36.30 12.70
CA ARG A 38 -5.66 -35.26 13.67
C ARG A 38 -4.86 -33.96 13.65
N PHE A 39 -5.59 -32.85 13.80
CA PHE A 39 -5.16 -31.64 14.51
C PHE A 39 -6.29 -31.21 15.46
N ASP A 40 -5.97 -31.11 16.75
CA ASP A 40 -6.86 -30.67 17.81
C ASP A 40 -7.06 -29.14 17.74
N TYR A 41 -8.31 -28.69 17.71
CA TYR A 41 -8.70 -27.33 18.11
C TYR A 41 -9.89 -27.41 19.08
N VAL A 42 -9.68 -26.84 20.25
CA VAL A 42 -10.64 -26.70 21.35
C VAL A 42 -11.72 -25.70 20.95
N ILE A 43 -12.98 -26.15 20.86
CA ILE A 43 -14.16 -25.30 20.73
C ILE A 43 -14.81 -25.19 22.12
N TYR A 44 -15.05 -23.97 22.58
CA TYR A 44 -15.81 -23.69 23.79
C TYR A 44 -17.30 -24.01 23.57
N ASP A 45 -17.85 -24.82 24.46
CA ASP A 45 -19.25 -25.20 24.59
C ASP A 45 -20.19 -24.00 24.73
N LEU A 46 -21.26 -23.98 23.91
CA LEU A 46 -22.51 -23.29 24.23
C LEU A 46 -23.69 -24.11 23.71
N ASN A 47 -24.19 -24.95 24.61
CA ASN A 47 -25.50 -25.59 24.70
C ASN A 47 -26.43 -25.58 23.47
N LEU A 48 -26.63 -26.81 22.98
CA LEU A 48 -27.75 -27.31 22.19
C LEU A 48 -29.12 -26.84 22.73
N ILE A 49 -29.92 -26.19 21.87
CA ILE A 49 -31.38 -26.32 21.88
C ILE A 49 -31.73 -27.18 20.66
N THR A 50 -32.14 -28.42 20.91
CA THR A 50 -32.65 -29.34 19.88
C THR A 50 -34.08 -28.94 19.53
N ILE A 51 -34.34 -28.50 18.29
CA ILE A 51 -35.72 -28.39 17.75
C ILE A 51 -35.91 -29.50 16.71
N HIS A 52 -36.83 -30.40 17.03
CA HIS A 52 -37.33 -31.45 16.13
C HIS A 52 -38.14 -30.84 14.97
N GLN A 53 -37.80 -31.27 13.74
CA GLN A 53 -38.63 -31.36 12.52
C GLN A 53 -39.70 -30.28 12.23
N CYS A 54 -39.43 -29.44 11.22
CA CYS A 54 -40.38 -29.13 10.15
C CYS A 54 -39.59 -29.04 8.82
N GLN A 55 -39.85 -29.97 7.89
CA GLN A 55 -39.33 -29.90 6.52
C GLN A 55 -40.10 -28.81 5.76
N GLY A 56 -39.38 -27.83 5.21
CA GLY A 56 -39.90 -26.86 4.26
C GLY A 56 -38.77 -26.34 3.38
N THR A 57 -38.67 -26.85 2.15
CA THR A 57 -37.68 -26.42 1.16
C THR A 57 -38.23 -25.21 0.40
N VAL A 58 -37.59 -24.04 0.51
CA VAL A 58 -37.89 -22.89 -0.37
C VAL A 58 -37.08 -23.07 -1.64
N ASN A 59 -37.74 -23.40 -2.75
CA ASN A 59 -37.12 -23.51 -4.07
C ASN A 59 -37.16 -22.13 -4.76
N CYS A 60 -36.00 -21.47 -4.88
CA CYS A 60 -35.85 -20.30 -5.73
C CYS A 60 -35.40 -20.76 -7.12
N LYS A 61 -36.30 -20.70 -8.11
CA LYS A 61 -35.98 -20.99 -9.51
C LYS A 61 -35.23 -19.78 -10.10
N LEU A 62 -33.96 -19.95 -10.46
CA LEU A 62 -33.19 -18.99 -11.24
C LEU A 62 -33.20 -19.45 -12.69
N GLU A 63 -34.02 -18.83 -13.54
CA GLU A 63 -33.91 -18.95 -14.99
C GLU A 63 -32.88 -17.91 -15.46
N GLY A 64 -31.77 -18.39 -16.02
CA GLY A 64 -30.78 -17.56 -16.69
C GLY A 64 -31.02 -17.64 -18.19
N ASP A 65 -31.36 -16.50 -18.80
CA ASP A 65 -31.30 -16.35 -20.26
C ASP A 65 -29.85 -16.05 -20.65
N CYS A 66 -29.37 -16.74 -21.69
CA CYS A 66 -28.00 -16.66 -22.19
C CYS A 66 -27.78 -15.32 -22.90
N GLY A 67 -27.01 -14.42 -22.29
CA GLY A 67 -26.51 -13.20 -22.91
C GLY A 67 -25.96 -12.22 -21.87
N ASP A 68 -24.68 -11.90 -21.98
CA ASP A 68 -23.92 -10.87 -21.25
C ASP A 68 -23.35 -11.24 -19.87
N GLU A 69 -22.14 -11.80 -19.88
CA GLU A 69 -21.22 -11.86 -18.73
C GLU A 69 -20.63 -10.47 -18.43
N GLU A 70 -21.33 -9.61 -17.67
CA GLU A 70 -20.68 -8.58 -16.84
C GLU A 70 -21.65 -7.83 -15.88
N ARG A 71 -22.36 -8.54 -14.98
CA ARG A 71 -22.86 -7.92 -13.73
C ARG A 71 -23.42 -8.95 -12.76
N PHE A 72 -22.53 -9.69 -12.09
CA PHE A 72 -22.92 -10.43 -10.89
C PHE A 72 -23.16 -9.43 -9.73
N SER A 73 -24.34 -8.80 -9.74
CA SER A 73 -24.68 -7.76 -8.76
C SER A 73 -24.93 -8.40 -7.40
N ARG A 74 -23.96 -8.27 -6.49
CA ARG A 74 -24.08 -8.61 -5.05
C ARG A 74 -25.33 -8.02 -4.40
N ARG A 75 -25.91 -6.95 -4.96
CA ARG A 75 -27.21 -6.40 -4.54
C ARG A 75 -28.37 -7.38 -4.68
N ARG A 76 -28.44 -8.19 -5.75
CA ARG A 76 -29.57 -9.11 -5.95
C ARG A 76 -29.55 -10.27 -4.96
N VAL A 77 -28.36 -10.79 -4.62
CA VAL A 77 -28.20 -11.86 -3.61
C VAL A 77 -28.56 -11.36 -2.22
N LEU A 78 -28.12 -10.15 -1.83
CA LEU A 78 -28.48 -9.55 -0.54
C LEU A 78 -29.97 -9.19 -0.45
N HIS A 79 -30.57 -8.72 -1.55
CA HIS A 79 -32.02 -8.47 -1.61
C HIS A 79 -32.82 -9.76 -1.42
N CYS A 80 -32.40 -10.89 -1.98
CA CYS A 80 -33.07 -12.18 -1.76
C CYS A 80 -32.97 -12.66 -0.31
N ILE A 81 -31.81 -12.49 0.34
CA ILE A 81 -31.61 -12.90 1.74
C ILE A 81 -32.35 -11.96 2.71
N GLY A 82 -32.33 -10.65 2.44
CA GLY A 82 -33.07 -9.64 3.20
C GLY A 82 -34.59 -9.81 3.06
N ALA A 83 -35.09 -10.06 1.85
CA ALA A 83 -36.50 -10.33 1.62
C ALA A 83 -36.96 -11.64 2.30
N ALA A 84 -36.12 -12.69 2.32
CA ALA A 84 -36.42 -13.94 2.99
C ALA A 84 -36.50 -13.79 4.52
N THR A 85 -35.61 -13.00 5.13
CA THR A 85 -35.63 -12.74 6.58
C THR A 85 -36.79 -11.84 7.00
N ILE A 86 -37.09 -10.79 6.22
CA ILE A 86 -38.25 -9.91 6.42
C ILE A 86 -39.57 -10.69 6.26
N GLY A 87 -39.65 -11.59 5.27
CA GLY A 87 -40.81 -12.45 5.03
C GLY A 87 -41.06 -13.43 6.17
N ILE A 88 -40.02 -14.06 6.71
CA ILE A 88 -40.14 -14.99 7.85
C ILE A 88 -40.62 -14.24 9.10
N VAL A 89 -40.05 -13.06 9.41
CA VAL A 89 -40.47 -12.25 10.58
C VAL A 89 -41.90 -11.75 10.45
N SER A 90 -42.32 -11.36 9.23
CA SER A 90 -43.71 -10.92 8.97
C SER A 90 -44.72 -12.06 9.08
N LEU A 91 -44.35 -13.28 8.67
CA LEU A 91 -45.18 -14.48 8.79
C LEU A 91 -45.39 -14.88 10.26
N PHE A 92 -44.32 -14.82 11.08
CA PHE A 92 -44.42 -15.06 12.53
C PHE A 92 -45.22 -14.00 13.27
N ALA A 93 -45.17 -12.73 12.84
CA ALA A 93 -45.97 -11.65 13.42
C ALA A 93 -47.49 -11.81 13.14
N LEU A 94 -47.86 -12.29 11.95
CA LEU A 94 -49.26 -12.52 11.56
C LEU A 94 -49.90 -13.76 12.23
N GLN A 95 -49.10 -14.72 12.71
CA GLN A 95 -49.57 -15.93 13.39
C GLN A 95 -49.60 -15.82 14.93
N SER A 96 -49.18 -14.69 15.49
CA SER A 96 -49.13 -14.47 16.94
C SER A 96 -50.43 -13.83 17.44
N HIS A 97 -51.23 -14.55 18.24
CA HIS A 97 -52.42 -14.02 18.92
C HIS A 97 -52.09 -13.25 20.22
N ASN A 98 -50.81 -12.96 20.50
CA ASN A 98 -50.37 -12.36 21.75
C ASN A 98 -49.69 -11.00 21.51
N ALA A 99 -50.35 -9.90 21.93
CA ALA A 99 -49.97 -8.52 21.63
C ALA A 99 -48.54 -8.14 22.08
N ALA A 100 -48.03 -8.78 23.13
CA ALA A 100 -46.68 -8.52 23.66
C ALA A 100 -45.56 -9.02 22.72
N HIS A 101 -45.76 -10.16 22.04
CA HIS A 101 -44.78 -10.70 21.09
C HIS A 101 -44.72 -9.84 19.81
N PHE A 102 -45.88 -9.36 19.34
CA PHE A 102 -45.95 -8.49 18.15
C PHE A 102 -45.17 -7.18 18.34
N ALA A 103 -45.28 -6.56 19.52
CA ALA A 103 -44.55 -5.34 19.87
C ALA A 103 -43.03 -5.55 19.86
N GLN A 104 -42.55 -6.71 20.32
CA GLN A 104 -41.13 -7.02 20.37
C GLN A 104 -40.53 -7.23 18.97
N TYR A 105 -41.25 -7.89 18.06
CA TYR A 105 -40.78 -8.06 16.66
C TYR A 105 -40.83 -6.76 15.86
N PHE A 106 -41.83 -5.90 16.10
CA PHE A 106 -41.91 -4.58 15.47
C PHE A 106 -40.74 -3.67 15.88
N LEU A 107 -40.35 -3.70 17.16
CA LEU A 107 -39.17 -2.96 17.65
C LEU A 107 -37.86 -3.46 17.03
N ILE A 108 -37.71 -4.77 16.82
CA ILE A 108 -36.53 -5.34 16.16
C ILE A 108 -36.49 -4.92 14.69
N PHE A 109 -37.64 -4.89 14.00
CA PHE A 109 -37.72 -4.44 12.62
C PHE A 109 -37.38 -2.96 12.45
N ASP A 110 -37.90 -2.11 13.34
CA ASP A 110 -37.60 -0.67 13.36
C ASP A 110 -36.12 -0.39 13.72
N LEU A 111 -35.53 -1.19 14.62
CA LEU A 111 -34.10 -1.12 14.95
C LEU A 111 -33.22 -1.50 13.74
N ILE A 112 -33.58 -2.56 13.02
CA ILE A 112 -32.86 -2.99 11.81
C ILE A 112 -33.01 -1.94 10.70
N ALA A 113 -34.22 -1.40 10.48
CA ALA A 113 -34.47 -0.35 9.49
C ALA A 113 -33.73 0.96 9.81
N ARG A 114 -33.61 1.32 11.10
CA ARG A 114 -32.80 2.47 11.52
C ARG A 114 -31.31 2.21 11.33
N SER A 115 -30.85 0.99 11.62
CA SER A 115 -29.44 0.63 11.43
C SER A 115 -28.98 0.68 9.96
N SER A 116 -29.81 0.27 9.01
CA SER A 116 -29.47 0.30 7.58
C SER A 116 -29.30 1.72 7.04
N SER A 117 -30.15 2.67 7.47
CA SER A 117 -30.01 4.09 7.08
C SER A 117 -28.72 4.73 7.62
N LEU A 118 -28.30 4.36 8.83
CA LEU A 118 -27.05 4.84 9.42
C LEU A 118 -25.82 4.26 8.72
N ILE A 119 -25.90 3.00 8.28
CA ILE A 119 -24.83 2.34 7.51
C ILE A 119 -24.65 3.00 6.13
N GLU A 120 -25.73 3.40 5.45
CA GLU A 120 -25.63 4.07 4.15
C GLU A 120 -24.98 5.47 4.27
N VAL A 121 -25.40 6.26 5.27
CA VAL A 121 -24.82 7.58 5.56
C VAL A 121 -23.35 7.47 5.98
N ALA A 122 -22.99 6.49 6.80
CA ALA A 122 -21.60 6.25 7.22
C ALA A 122 -20.70 5.86 6.03
N ASN A 123 -21.17 4.98 5.14
CA ASN A 123 -20.44 4.61 3.93
C ASN A 123 -20.30 5.80 2.95
N ALA A 124 -21.33 6.64 2.81
CA ALA A 124 -21.27 7.82 1.96
C ALA A 124 -20.30 8.88 2.51
N ALA A 125 -20.30 9.11 3.82
CA ALA A 125 -19.36 10.02 4.49
C ALA A 125 -17.90 9.55 4.30
N ASP A 126 -17.62 8.26 4.48
CA ASP A 126 -16.30 7.66 4.25
C ASP A 126 -15.85 7.82 2.79
N LEU A 127 -16.73 7.60 1.80
CA LEU A 127 -16.40 7.82 0.38
C LEU A 127 -16.06 9.28 0.06
N ILE A 128 -16.76 10.23 0.67
CA ILE A 128 -16.50 11.66 0.51
C ILE A 128 -15.13 12.02 1.11
N GLN A 129 -14.85 11.57 2.34
CA GLN A 129 -13.58 11.82 3.00
C GLN A 129 -12.40 11.24 2.21
N ARG A 130 -12.54 10.02 1.69
CA ARG A 130 -11.55 9.41 0.79
C ARG A 130 -11.30 10.26 -0.45
N ARG A 131 -12.34 10.79 -1.09
CA ARG A 131 -12.18 11.68 -2.24
C ARG A 131 -11.43 12.97 -1.87
N GLN A 132 -11.85 13.66 -0.80
CA GLN A 132 -11.22 14.89 -0.32
C GLN A 132 -9.72 14.68 -0.04
N ARG A 133 -9.39 13.59 0.64
CA ARG A 133 -8.01 13.23 0.97
C ARG A 133 -7.18 12.88 -0.27
N SER A 134 -7.73 12.15 -1.22
CA SER A 134 -7.06 11.85 -2.49
C SER A 134 -6.78 13.10 -3.31
N GLU A 135 -7.74 14.04 -3.38
CA GLU A 135 -7.54 15.33 -4.05
C GLU A 135 -6.45 16.16 -3.37
N PHE A 136 -6.46 16.22 -2.03
CA PHE A 136 -5.44 16.92 -1.26
C PHE A 136 -4.06 16.28 -1.45
N GLN A 137 -3.96 14.96 -1.32
CA GLN A 137 -2.71 14.22 -1.50
C GLN A 137 -2.15 14.36 -2.92
N SER A 138 -3.00 14.42 -3.96
CA SER A 138 -2.56 14.69 -5.33
C SER A 138 -1.88 16.06 -5.44
N LYS A 139 -2.49 17.11 -4.87
CA LYS A 139 -1.89 18.45 -4.85
C LYS A 139 -0.55 18.47 -4.11
N VAL A 140 -0.48 17.82 -2.95
CA VAL A 140 0.75 17.69 -2.16
C VAL A 140 1.86 17.04 -3.00
N LYS A 141 1.55 15.93 -3.68
CA LYS A 141 2.49 15.23 -4.57
C LYS A 141 2.96 16.14 -5.70
N ASP A 142 2.08 16.93 -6.30
CA ASP A 142 2.43 17.86 -7.39
C ASP A 142 3.35 19.00 -6.92
N VAL A 143 3.09 19.57 -5.74
CA VAL A 143 3.95 20.60 -5.13
C VAL A 143 5.34 20.01 -4.84
N LEU A 144 5.40 18.86 -4.18
CA LEU A 144 6.66 18.19 -3.83
C LEU A 144 7.45 17.77 -5.08
N TYR A 145 6.79 17.30 -6.13
CA TYR A 145 7.42 16.99 -7.41
C TYR A 145 8.09 18.22 -8.02
N ARG A 146 7.39 19.37 -8.08
CA ARG A 146 7.94 20.62 -8.61
C ARG A 146 9.13 21.11 -7.78
N ALA A 147 9.01 21.08 -6.45
CA ALA A 147 10.06 21.49 -5.53
C ALA A 147 11.34 20.66 -5.73
N LEU A 148 11.23 19.33 -5.82
CA LEU A 148 12.37 18.44 -6.01
C LEU A 148 12.93 18.49 -7.44
N LYS A 149 12.09 18.72 -8.45
CA LYS A 149 12.56 18.88 -9.83
C LYS A 149 13.52 20.07 -9.96
N GLY A 150 13.27 21.15 -9.21
CA GLY A 150 14.16 22.32 -9.14
C GLY A 150 15.39 22.16 -8.26
N ASN A 151 15.45 21.13 -7.41
CA ASN A 151 16.50 20.93 -6.39
C ASN A 151 16.93 19.45 -6.34
N GLN A 152 17.42 18.93 -7.47
CA GLN A 152 17.75 17.50 -7.60
C GLN A 152 18.90 17.05 -6.69
N ASP A 153 19.80 17.96 -6.32
CA ASP A 153 20.90 17.78 -5.39
C ASP A 153 20.42 17.47 -3.96
N LEU A 154 19.21 17.92 -3.59
CA LEU A 154 18.61 17.67 -2.28
C LEU A 154 17.85 16.34 -2.20
N VAL A 155 17.68 15.61 -3.30
CA VAL A 155 16.96 14.32 -3.32
C VAL A 155 17.55 13.33 -2.30
N PRO A 156 18.87 13.09 -2.22
CA PRO A 156 19.42 12.20 -1.20
C PRO A 156 19.17 12.70 0.22
N SER A 157 19.31 14.00 0.47
CA SER A 157 19.06 14.59 1.79
C SER A 157 17.60 14.43 2.22
N VAL A 158 16.64 14.52 1.30
CA VAL A 158 15.21 14.29 1.60
C VAL A 158 14.95 12.81 1.94
N LEU A 159 15.62 11.88 1.27
CA LEU A 159 15.55 10.45 1.62
C LEU A 159 16.13 10.20 3.01
N THR A 160 17.32 10.71 3.30
CA THR A 160 17.98 10.57 4.61
C THR A 160 17.18 11.24 5.72
N LEU A 161 16.55 12.40 5.47
CA LEU A 161 15.65 13.07 6.42
C LEU A 161 14.49 12.16 6.83
N ALA A 162 13.80 11.55 5.86
CA ALA A 162 12.69 10.66 6.16
C ALA A 162 13.12 9.35 6.83
N LEU A 163 14.33 8.85 6.50
CA LEU A 163 14.92 7.71 7.18
C LEU A 163 15.21 8.05 8.64
N ASN A 164 15.89 9.16 8.90
CA ASN A 164 16.33 9.56 10.24
C ASN A 164 15.15 9.82 11.17
N ASP A 165 14.09 10.48 10.68
CA ASP A 165 12.83 10.65 11.41
C ASP A 165 12.22 9.29 11.77
N ALA A 166 12.20 8.33 10.84
CA ALA A 166 11.56 7.03 11.08
C ALA A 166 12.38 6.08 11.97
N VAL A 167 13.72 6.12 11.90
CA VAL A 167 14.57 5.16 12.60
C VAL A 167 14.74 5.46 14.08
N THR A 168 14.25 6.60 14.59
CA THR A 168 14.21 6.87 16.05
C THR A 168 13.26 5.94 16.80
N TYR A 169 12.40 5.19 16.09
CA TYR A 169 11.45 4.26 16.69
C TYR A 169 12.14 3.19 17.54
N ASP A 170 11.66 3.04 18.77
CA ASP A 170 12.02 1.95 19.66
C ASP A 170 10.79 1.11 20.00
N LYS A 171 10.87 -0.19 19.72
CA LYS A 171 9.76 -1.13 19.92
C LYS A 171 9.45 -1.37 21.40
N ALA A 172 10.46 -1.29 22.28
CA ALA A 172 10.28 -1.58 23.70
C ALA A 172 9.48 -0.48 24.40
N THR A 173 9.86 0.78 24.17
CA THR A 173 9.18 1.96 24.74
C THR A 173 8.01 2.46 23.89
N LYS A 174 7.92 2.03 22.62
CA LYS A 174 6.96 2.54 21.63
C LYS A 174 7.05 4.06 21.44
N THR A 175 8.28 4.58 21.47
CA THR A 175 8.58 6.01 21.29
C THR A 175 9.39 6.23 20.02
N GLY A 176 9.32 7.44 19.47
CA GLY A 176 9.93 7.78 18.18
C GLY A 176 9.15 7.26 16.98
N GLY A 177 9.82 7.28 15.82
CA GLY A 177 9.23 6.94 14.53
C GLY A 177 8.92 8.18 13.70
N PRO A 178 8.32 8.02 12.51
CA PRO A 178 8.08 9.09 11.55
C PRO A 178 6.98 10.03 12.04
N ASN A 179 7.35 10.90 12.97
CA ASN A 179 6.50 11.82 13.73
C ASN A 179 6.92 13.28 13.48
N GLY A 180 7.88 13.53 12.59
CA GLY A 180 8.36 14.86 12.27
C GLY A 180 9.16 15.54 13.39
N SER A 181 9.59 14.81 14.42
CA SER A 181 10.44 15.30 15.51
C SER A 181 11.75 15.90 14.99
N ILE A 182 12.26 15.35 13.88
CA ILE A 182 13.49 15.79 13.22
C ILE A 182 13.49 17.27 12.82
N ARG A 183 12.31 17.92 12.69
CA ARG A 183 12.22 19.36 12.38
C ARG A 183 12.70 20.25 13.52
N LEU A 184 12.69 19.71 14.75
CA LEU A 184 12.99 20.48 15.95
C LEU A 184 14.48 20.78 16.02
N SER A 185 14.83 21.98 16.48
CA SER A 185 16.20 22.49 16.46
C SER A 185 17.18 21.59 17.22
N SER A 186 16.73 20.94 18.30
CA SER A 186 17.54 20.01 19.11
C SER A 186 17.83 18.68 18.41
N GLU A 187 17.05 18.33 17.39
CA GLU A 187 17.23 17.08 16.64
C GLU A 187 17.95 17.31 15.32
N ILE A 188 17.56 18.32 14.54
CA ILE A 188 18.19 18.63 13.27
C ILE A 188 19.67 19.03 13.42
N SER A 189 20.07 19.55 14.59
CA SER A 189 21.45 19.93 14.88
C SER A 189 22.35 18.74 15.26
N ARG A 190 21.80 17.53 15.41
CA ARG A 190 22.57 16.36 15.82
C ARG A 190 23.52 15.88 14.72
N PRO A 191 24.65 15.25 15.07
CA PRO A 191 25.65 14.82 14.08
C PRO A 191 25.12 13.92 12.96
N GLU A 192 24.17 13.03 13.26
CA GLU A 192 23.50 12.14 12.30
C GLU A 192 22.61 12.88 11.28
N ASN A 193 22.15 14.09 11.61
CA ASN A 193 21.26 14.92 10.80
C ASN A 193 22.01 16.05 10.09
N LYS A 194 23.34 15.98 10.07
CA LYS A 194 24.19 16.95 9.39
C LYS A 194 23.81 17.04 7.90
N ASN A 195 23.79 18.26 7.35
CA ASN A 195 23.45 18.56 5.96
C ASN A 195 21.98 18.32 5.55
N LEU A 196 21.06 18.09 6.52
CA LEU A 196 19.63 17.90 6.23
C LEU A 196 18.80 19.19 6.31
N ALA A 197 19.35 20.27 6.87
CA ALA A 197 18.64 21.54 7.07
C ALA A 197 18.11 22.16 5.75
N ALA A 198 18.86 22.03 4.65
CA ALA A 198 18.42 22.52 3.34
C ALA A 198 17.22 21.72 2.80
N ALA A 199 17.24 20.39 2.98
CA ALA A 199 16.11 19.53 2.62
C ALA A 199 14.87 19.84 3.46
N LEU A 200 15.03 20.06 4.77
CA LEU A 200 13.93 20.48 5.64
C LEU A 200 13.36 21.83 5.20
N SER A 201 14.23 22.81 4.88
CA SER A 201 13.80 24.14 4.40
C SER A 201 13.01 24.04 3.10
N LEU A 202 13.42 23.18 2.16
CA LEU A 202 12.68 22.92 0.93
C LEU A 202 11.27 22.39 1.22
N LEU A 203 11.15 21.44 2.16
CA LEU A 203 9.86 20.89 2.56
C LEU A 203 9.00 21.93 3.27
N GLU A 204 9.58 22.79 4.11
CA GLU A 204 8.88 23.88 4.79
C GLU A 204 8.31 24.91 3.81
N GLU A 205 9.03 25.27 2.75
CA GLU A 205 8.48 26.14 1.71
C GLU A 205 7.32 25.46 0.96
N ALA A 206 7.47 24.18 0.61
CA ALA A 206 6.38 23.40 0.02
C ALA A 206 5.16 23.33 0.96
N LYS A 207 5.39 23.20 2.27
CA LYS A 207 4.34 23.17 3.29
C LYS A 207 3.50 24.45 3.28
N LYS A 208 4.14 25.62 3.17
CA LYS A 208 3.43 26.92 3.12
C LYS A 208 2.46 26.99 1.95
N GLU A 209 2.87 26.52 0.77
CA GLU A 209 2.02 26.44 -0.42
C GLU A 209 0.87 25.43 -0.24
N ILE A 210 1.15 24.27 0.36
CA ILE A 210 0.14 23.24 0.62
C ILE A 210 -0.91 23.74 1.62
N ASP A 211 -0.46 24.40 2.69
CA ASP A 211 -1.32 24.85 3.78
C ASP A 211 -2.20 26.04 3.37
N SER A 212 -1.74 26.93 2.47
CA SER A 212 -2.55 28.06 2.01
C SER A 212 -3.83 27.63 1.29
N ASP A 213 -3.77 26.49 0.62
CA ASP A 213 -4.86 25.96 -0.22
C ASP A 213 -5.62 24.80 0.46
N SER A 214 -5.24 24.44 1.68
CA SER A 214 -5.86 23.32 2.40
C SER A 214 -7.22 23.70 2.96
N LYS A 215 -8.21 22.85 2.68
CA LYS A 215 -9.58 22.96 3.23
C LYS A 215 -9.77 22.18 4.53
N GLY A 216 -8.87 21.23 4.81
CA GLY A 216 -8.97 20.28 5.91
C GLY A 216 -7.96 20.51 7.04
N GLY A 217 -7.38 21.71 7.12
CA GLY A 217 -6.32 22.05 8.07
C GLY A 217 -4.90 21.83 7.52
N PRO A 218 -3.87 22.30 8.24
CA PRO A 218 -2.49 22.22 7.77
C PRO A 218 -2.01 20.76 7.68
N ILE A 219 -1.13 20.46 6.73
CA ILE A 219 -0.48 19.14 6.66
C ILE A 219 0.48 18.97 7.84
N SER A 220 0.53 17.78 8.45
CA SER A 220 1.53 17.48 9.47
C SER A 220 2.93 17.40 8.86
N TYR A 221 3.96 17.77 9.63
CA TYR A 221 5.34 17.58 9.23
C TYR A 221 5.67 16.09 9.02
N ALA A 222 5.11 15.23 9.86
CA ALA A 222 5.25 13.77 9.74
C ALA A 222 4.76 13.26 8.38
N ASP A 223 3.60 13.70 7.89
CA ASP A 223 3.14 13.31 6.55
C ASP A 223 3.95 13.99 5.44
N LEU A 224 4.29 15.26 5.60
CA LEU A 224 5.08 16.02 4.63
C LEU A 224 6.45 15.38 4.35
N ILE A 225 7.17 14.98 5.40
CA ILE A 225 8.49 14.35 5.30
C ILE A 225 8.40 13.02 4.55
N GLN A 226 7.44 12.17 4.92
CA GLN A 226 7.28 10.86 4.29
C GLN A 226 6.79 10.97 2.84
N LEU A 227 5.87 11.90 2.53
CA LEU A 227 5.46 12.21 1.15
C LEU A 227 6.61 12.84 0.35
N GLY A 228 7.48 13.62 0.98
CA GLY A 228 8.72 14.12 0.42
C GLY A 228 9.64 13.00 -0.02
N ALA A 229 9.85 11.99 0.83
CA ALA A 229 10.60 10.79 0.47
C ALA A 229 9.94 9.98 -0.65
N GLN A 230 8.61 9.83 -0.66
CA GLN A 230 7.91 9.21 -1.78
C GLN A 230 8.21 9.94 -3.11
N SER A 231 8.13 11.27 -3.11
CA SER A 231 8.42 12.08 -4.30
C SER A 231 9.89 11.97 -4.73
N ALA A 232 10.81 11.98 -3.76
CA ALA A 232 12.25 11.77 -3.99
C ALA A 232 12.54 10.39 -4.61
N VAL A 233 11.95 9.31 -4.07
CA VAL A 233 12.07 7.96 -4.64
C VAL A 233 11.56 7.93 -6.08
N LYS A 234 10.38 8.50 -6.34
CA LYS A 234 9.82 8.58 -7.71
C LYS A 234 10.75 9.34 -8.66
N SER A 235 11.38 10.41 -8.19
CA SER A 235 12.40 11.16 -8.93
C SER A 235 13.61 10.28 -9.30
N THR A 236 14.10 9.45 -8.38
CA THR A 236 15.20 8.50 -8.68
C THR A 236 14.81 7.45 -9.73
N PHE A 237 13.56 6.95 -9.69
CA PHE A 237 13.05 5.98 -10.66
C PHE A 237 12.91 6.61 -12.05
N LEU A 238 12.35 7.82 -12.11
CA LEU A 238 12.25 8.59 -13.35
C LEU A 238 13.63 8.89 -13.94
N ALA A 239 14.59 9.33 -13.13
CA ALA A 239 15.97 9.56 -13.57
C ALA A 239 16.62 8.28 -14.12
N SER A 240 16.34 7.12 -13.53
CA SER A 240 16.80 5.82 -14.05
C SER A 240 16.18 5.51 -15.42
N ALA A 241 14.88 5.75 -15.60
CA ALA A 241 14.19 5.54 -16.87
C ALA A 241 14.74 6.46 -17.97
N ILE A 242 14.93 7.76 -17.68
CA ILE A 242 15.53 8.72 -18.62
C ILE A 242 16.95 8.29 -19.02
N ARG A 243 17.77 7.88 -18.05
CA ARG A 243 19.13 7.36 -18.31
C ARG A 243 19.10 6.13 -19.22
N LYS A 244 18.19 5.18 -18.98
CA LYS A 244 18.00 3.99 -19.82
C LYS A 244 17.53 4.32 -21.24
N CYS A 245 16.84 5.44 -21.42
CA CYS A 245 16.45 5.97 -22.73
C CYS A 245 17.53 6.87 -23.36
N GLY A 246 18.78 6.81 -22.91
CA GLY A 246 19.89 7.58 -23.47
C GLY A 246 19.79 9.08 -23.19
N GLY A 247 19.13 9.48 -22.10
CA GLY A 247 18.94 10.88 -21.72
C GLY A 247 17.72 11.55 -22.36
N ASN A 248 16.91 10.83 -23.14
CA ASN A 248 15.69 11.38 -23.72
C ASN A 248 14.56 11.43 -22.67
N GLU A 249 14.18 12.65 -22.27
CA GLU A 249 13.19 12.88 -21.22
C GLU A 249 11.79 12.36 -21.57
N GLU A 250 11.32 12.56 -22.81
CA GLU A 250 9.98 12.15 -23.24
C GLU A 250 9.85 10.62 -23.21
N LYS A 251 10.84 9.91 -23.77
CA LYS A 251 10.88 8.44 -23.75
C LYS A 251 11.03 7.91 -22.33
N GLY A 252 11.86 8.56 -21.51
CA GLY A 252 12.04 8.21 -20.10
C GLY A 252 10.75 8.36 -19.30
N SER A 253 10.02 9.45 -19.50
CA SER A 253 8.72 9.70 -18.86
C SER A 253 7.66 8.68 -19.29
N LEU A 254 7.62 8.33 -20.58
CA LEU A 254 6.73 7.28 -21.08
C LEU A 254 7.08 5.91 -20.47
N LEU A 255 8.36 5.57 -20.43
CA LEU A 255 8.84 4.32 -19.83
C LEU A 255 8.51 4.25 -18.34
N TYR A 256 8.76 5.33 -17.59
CA TYR A 256 8.42 5.43 -16.18
C TYR A 256 6.91 5.32 -15.95
N SER A 257 6.09 5.96 -16.79
CA SER A 257 4.63 5.88 -16.67
C SER A 257 4.11 4.44 -16.85
N ALA A 258 4.78 3.64 -17.68
CA ALA A 258 4.42 2.24 -17.90
C ALA A 258 4.94 1.29 -16.82
N TYR A 259 6.17 1.49 -16.33
CA TYR A 259 6.86 0.49 -15.48
C TYR A 259 7.31 1.00 -14.10
N GLY A 260 7.09 2.26 -13.76
CA GLY A 260 7.54 2.89 -12.51
C GLY A 260 6.79 2.47 -11.25
N SER A 261 6.19 1.27 -11.26
CA SER A 261 5.55 0.62 -10.12
C SER A 261 4.51 1.50 -9.39
N SER A 262 3.79 2.37 -10.12
CA SER A 262 2.84 3.32 -9.56
C SER A 262 1.75 2.66 -8.69
N GLY A 263 1.31 1.46 -9.10
CA GLY A 263 0.32 0.66 -8.36
C GLY A 263 0.80 0.13 -7.00
N GLN A 264 2.12 0.05 -6.76
CA GLN A 264 2.66 -0.45 -5.49
C GLN A 264 2.53 0.58 -4.35
N TRP A 265 2.34 1.86 -4.68
CA TRP A 265 2.20 2.94 -3.70
C TRP A 265 0.84 2.97 -2.98
N GLY A 266 -0.13 2.13 -3.37
CA GLY A 266 -1.49 2.19 -2.83
C GLY A 266 -1.58 2.08 -1.31
N LEU A 267 -0.78 1.22 -0.67
CA LEU A 267 -0.77 1.11 0.79
C LEU A 267 -0.10 2.32 1.46
N PHE A 268 1.01 2.79 0.90
CA PHE A 268 1.68 4.01 1.37
C PHE A 268 0.72 5.20 1.32
N ASP A 269 0.04 5.37 0.19
CA ASP A 269 -0.91 6.47 -0.04
C ASP A 269 -2.11 6.40 0.91
N LYS A 270 -2.53 5.19 1.30
CA LYS A 270 -3.57 4.98 2.30
C LYS A 270 -3.11 5.37 3.71
N GLN A 271 -1.84 5.16 4.03
CA GLN A 271 -1.23 5.55 5.31
C GLN A 271 -0.92 7.05 5.31
N PHE A 272 -1.95 7.88 5.45
CA PHE A 272 -1.87 9.33 5.43
C PHE A 272 -2.67 9.91 6.60
N GLY A 273 -2.10 10.83 7.37
CA GLY A 273 -2.69 11.31 8.63
C GLY A 273 -1.84 10.92 9.85
N ARG A 274 -0.53 11.13 9.77
CA ARG A 274 0.42 10.98 10.89
C ARG A 274 0.34 12.19 11.82
N SER A 275 0.61 11.96 13.10
CA SER A 275 0.62 13.03 14.11
C SER A 275 2.03 13.55 14.32
N ASP A 276 2.16 14.87 14.43
CA ASP A 276 3.43 15.52 14.74
C ASP A 276 3.79 15.34 16.21
N ALA A 277 5.07 15.04 16.48
CA ALA A 277 5.64 15.13 17.81
C ALA A 277 5.89 16.59 18.19
N GLU A 278 5.69 16.92 19.47
CA GLU A 278 5.98 18.25 20.04
C GLU A 278 7.43 18.38 20.53
N GLU A 279 8.06 17.25 20.84
CA GLU A 279 9.43 17.17 21.36
C GLU A 279 10.32 16.31 20.45
N ALA A 280 11.63 16.55 20.54
CA ALA A 280 12.62 15.79 19.78
C ALA A 280 12.67 14.35 20.28
N ASP A 281 12.87 13.41 19.37
CA ASP A 281 13.00 12.01 19.75
C ASP A 281 14.31 11.76 20.52
N PRO A 282 14.38 10.71 21.35
CA PRO A 282 15.55 10.46 22.18
C PRO A 282 16.83 10.26 21.36
N GLU A 283 17.93 10.83 21.85
CA GLU A 283 19.27 10.76 21.24
C GLU A 283 19.85 9.35 21.17
N GLY A 284 20.86 9.16 20.31
CA GLY A 284 21.65 7.92 20.24
C GLY A 284 20.93 6.75 19.57
N ARG A 285 19.77 7.00 18.94
CA ARG A 285 18.99 5.97 18.24
C ARG A 285 19.29 5.88 16.75
N VAL A 286 19.95 6.89 16.17
CA VAL A 286 20.21 6.99 14.73
C VAL A 286 21.72 6.87 14.48
N PRO A 287 22.16 5.89 13.67
CA PRO A 287 23.57 5.78 13.27
C PRO A 287 24.00 6.96 12.39
N GLN A 288 25.27 7.39 12.50
CA GLN A 288 25.87 8.27 11.50
C GLN A 288 26.22 7.45 10.26
N TRP A 289 25.34 7.39 9.27
CA TRP A 289 25.43 6.47 8.12
C TRP A 289 26.78 6.50 7.37
N GLU A 290 27.41 7.66 7.25
CA GLU A 290 28.72 7.83 6.58
C GLU A 290 29.88 7.14 7.32
N LYS A 291 29.75 6.94 8.63
CA LYS A 291 30.79 6.37 9.50
C LYS A 291 30.41 5.02 10.11
N ALA A 292 29.13 4.69 10.07
CA ALA A 292 28.59 3.48 10.66
C ALA A 292 29.13 2.25 9.94
N SER A 293 29.54 1.25 10.73
CA SER A 293 29.85 -0.07 10.22
C SER A 293 28.60 -0.75 9.67
N VAL A 294 28.79 -1.69 8.74
CA VAL A 294 27.67 -2.49 8.19
C VAL A 294 26.95 -3.26 9.31
N GLU A 295 27.66 -3.66 10.36
CA GLU A 295 27.06 -4.31 11.53
C GLU A 295 26.14 -3.38 12.31
N GLU A 296 26.54 -2.13 12.57
CA GLU A 296 25.68 -1.15 13.23
C GLU A 296 24.42 -0.85 12.41
N ILE A 297 24.55 -0.70 11.10
CA ILE A 297 23.40 -0.49 10.19
C ILE A 297 22.44 -1.69 10.26
N LYS A 298 22.95 -2.91 10.15
CA LYS A 298 22.13 -4.13 10.26
C LYS A 298 21.44 -4.22 11.61
N ASN A 299 22.17 -4.04 12.70
CA ASN A 299 21.63 -4.11 14.06
C ASN A 299 20.51 -3.09 14.26
N LYS A 300 20.67 -1.89 13.69
CA LYS A 300 19.61 -0.88 13.73
C LYS A 300 18.35 -1.32 12.99
N PHE A 301 18.48 -1.87 11.79
CA PHE A 301 17.32 -2.38 11.04
C PHE A 301 16.66 -3.59 11.71
N ILE A 302 17.46 -4.49 12.32
CA ILE A 302 16.95 -5.62 13.10
C ILE A 302 16.13 -5.14 14.31
N ALA A 303 16.62 -4.12 15.02
CA ALA A 303 15.89 -3.53 16.15
C ALA A 303 14.51 -2.96 15.74
N LEU A 304 14.40 -2.47 14.51
CA LEU A 304 13.14 -1.97 13.91
C LEU A 304 12.23 -3.09 13.37
N GLY A 305 12.69 -4.36 13.39
CA GLY A 305 11.96 -5.51 12.86
C GLY A 305 12.19 -5.79 11.38
N PHE A 306 13.25 -5.23 10.79
CA PHE A 306 13.70 -5.50 9.43
C PHE A 306 14.91 -6.45 9.42
N GLY A 307 15.40 -6.80 8.23
CA GLY A 307 16.57 -7.64 8.06
C GLY A 307 17.53 -7.12 6.98
N PRO A 308 18.58 -7.91 6.66
CA PRO A 308 19.62 -7.56 5.68
C PRO A 308 19.08 -7.15 4.30
N ARG A 309 17.95 -7.74 3.89
CA ARG A 309 17.26 -7.39 2.65
C ARG A 309 16.85 -5.91 2.61
N GLN A 310 16.24 -5.41 3.68
CA GLN A 310 15.76 -4.04 3.75
C GLN A 310 16.91 -3.04 3.82
N VAL A 311 18.00 -3.41 4.49
CA VAL A 311 19.25 -2.63 4.46
C VAL A 311 19.74 -2.47 3.02
N ALA A 312 19.83 -3.56 2.25
CA ALA A 312 20.29 -3.51 0.87
C ALA A 312 19.37 -2.69 -0.05
N VAL A 313 18.05 -2.85 0.06
CA VAL A 313 17.10 -2.15 -0.83
C VAL A 313 17.01 -0.66 -0.55
N MET A 314 17.29 -0.24 0.68
CA MET A 314 17.30 1.17 1.10
C MET A 314 18.65 1.85 0.91
N SER A 315 19.56 1.29 0.09
CA SER A 315 20.92 1.83 -0.09
C SER A 315 20.95 3.31 -0.47
N ALA A 316 19.97 3.82 -1.23
CA ALA A 316 19.87 5.24 -1.59
C ALA A 316 19.53 6.19 -0.42
N PHE A 317 19.10 5.68 0.74
CA PHE A 317 18.73 6.48 1.90
C PHE A 317 19.90 6.77 2.84
N PHE A 318 21.00 6.02 2.73
CA PHE A 318 22.15 6.14 3.64
C PHE A 318 23.16 7.22 3.21
N GLY A 319 23.03 7.77 2.00
CA GLY A 319 23.91 8.81 1.52
C GLY A 319 23.70 9.17 0.04
N PRO A 320 24.46 10.16 -0.46
CA PRO A 320 24.30 10.68 -1.81
C PRO A 320 24.81 9.74 -2.92
N ASP A 321 25.78 8.87 -2.61
CA ASP A 321 26.32 7.89 -3.55
C ASP A 321 25.83 6.47 -3.20
N GLN A 322 24.82 6.02 -3.94
CA GLN A 322 24.24 4.69 -3.79
C GLN A 322 25.25 3.58 -4.12
N LEU A 323 26.14 3.77 -5.10
CA LEU A 323 27.10 2.74 -5.53
C LEU A 323 28.21 2.57 -4.48
N ALA A 324 28.73 3.67 -3.95
CA ALA A 324 29.70 3.62 -2.86
C ALA A 324 29.09 2.96 -1.61
N THR A 325 27.85 3.31 -1.26
CA THR A 325 27.11 2.69 -0.16
C THR A 325 26.95 1.19 -0.37
N GLU A 326 26.56 0.76 -1.56
CA GLU A 326 26.39 -0.66 -1.88
C GLU A 326 27.71 -1.43 -1.87
N ALA A 327 28.81 -0.82 -2.28
CA ALA A 327 30.14 -1.42 -2.19
C ALA A 327 30.53 -1.70 -0.74
N LEU A 328 30.21 -0.78 0.19
CA LEU A 328 30.39 -1.00 1.63
C LEU A 328 29.49 -2.11 2.15
N LEU A 329 28.19 -2.07 1.81
CA LEU A 329 27.21 -3.08 2.25
C LEU A 329 27.53 -4.48 1.74
N ALA A 330 28.11 -4.60 0.53
CA ALA A 330 28.50 -5.86 -0.08
C ALA A 330 29.69 -6.55 0.60
N ALA A 331 30.38 -5.88 1.52
CA ALA A 331 31.41 -6.49 2.35
C ALA A 331 30.83 -7.47 3.38
N ASP A 332 29.55 -7.33 3.75
CA ASP A 332 28.89 -8.22 4.68
C ASP A 332 28.22 -9.41 3.96
N PRO A 333 28.55 -10.68 4.30
CA PRO A 333 28.01 -11.85 3.62
C PRO A 333 26.49 -12.01 3.68
N GLN A 334 25.81 -11.42 4.68
CA GLN A 334 24.35 -11.51 4.79
C GLN A 334 23.64 -10.47 3.94
N VAL A 335 24.28 -9.33 3.68
CA VAL A 335 23.73 -8.20 2.90
C VAL A 335 24.11 -8.32 1.42
N GLN A 336 25.30 -8.86 1.12
CA GLN A 336 25.84 -9.00 -0.23
C GLN A 336 24.87 -9.65 -1.25
N PRO A 337 24.19 -10.77 -0.96
CA PRO A 337 23.29 -11.40 -1.95
C PRO A 337 22.12 -10.49 -2.35
N TRP A 338 21.64 -9.67 -1.42
CA TRP A 338 20.56 -8.72 -1.65
C TRP A 338 21.03 -7.51 -2.45
N VAL A 339 22.22 -6.98 -2.16
CA VAL A 339 22.84 -5.92 -2.96
C VAL A 339 22.98 -6.36 -4.41
N GLN A 340 23.54 -7.55 -4.64
CA GLN A 340 23.68 -8.10 -5.99
C GLN A 340 22.34 -8.35 -6.68
N LYS A 341 21.31 -8.80 -5.94
CA LYS A 341 19.94 -8.92 -6.47
C LYS A 341 19.43 -7.58 -6.99
N TYR A 342 19.54 -6.52 -6.19
CA TYR A 342 19.01 -5.21 -6.54
C TYR A 342 19.83 -4.51 -7.63
N GLN A 343 21.14 -4.73 -7.69
CA GLN A 343 21.98 -4.31 -8.82
C GLN A 343 21.51 -4.94 -10.12
N ARG A 344 21.37 -6.28 -10.17
CA ARG A 344 20.82 -6.98 -11.34
C ARG A 344 19.42 -6.49 -11.72
N SER A 345 18.58 -6.23 -10.73
CA SER A 345 17.25 -5.65 -10.99
C SER A 345 17.37 -4.29 -11.66
N ARG A 346 18.19 -3.36 -11.15
CA ARG A 346 18.37 -2.02 -11.72
C ARG A 346 18.99 -2.01 -13.11
N GLU A 347 19.76 -3.04 -13.47
CA GLU A 347 20.28 -3.25 -14.83
C GLU A 347 19.17 -3.61 -15.83
N THR A 348 18.09 -4.27 -15.41
CA THR A 348 16.92 -4.51 -16.28
C THR A 348 16.20 -3.21 -16.61
N VAL A 349 15.46 -3.16 -17.72
CA VAL A 349 14.74 -1.95 -18.15
C VAL A 349 13.75 -1.49 -17.06
N SER A 350 12.88 -2.38 -16.58
CA SER A 350 11.80 -2.05 -15.64
C SER A 350 12.21 -2.02 -14.17
N GLN A 351 13.34 -2.63 -13.79
CA GLN A 351 13.89 -2.63 -12.42
C GLN A 351 12.88 -2.97 -11.30
N THR A 352 11.90 -3.82 -11.63
CA THR A 352 10.67 -4.03 -10.85
C THR A 352 10.93 -4.53 -9.44
N ASP A 353 11.79 -5.53 -9.26
CA ASP A 353 12.12 -6.09 -7.95
C ASP A 353 12.68 -5.04 -6.98
N TYR A 354 13.59 -4.18 -7.47
CA TYR A 354 14.14 -3.09 -6.67
C TYR A 354 13.07 -2.07 -6.29
N GLU A 355 12.28 -1.61 -7.26
CA GLU A 355 11.23 -0.60 -7.00
C GLU A 355 10.18 -1.12 -6.02
N VAL A 356 9.66 -2.32 -6.25
CA VAL A 356 8.60 -2.91 -5.43
C VAL A 356 9.08 -3.18 -4.01
N ASP A 357 10.29 -3.73 -3.84
CA ASP A 357 10.83 -4.03 -2.51
C ASP A 357 11.19 -2.76 -1.74
N LEU A 358 11.66 -1.72 -2.43
CA LEU A 358 11.94 -0.41 -1.84
C LEU A 358 10.65 0.23 -1.33
N ILE A 359 9.60 0.30 -2.16
CA ILE A 359 8.29 0.85 -1.78
C ILE A 359 7.72 0.06 -0.60
N THR A 360 7.81 -1.26 -0.62
CA THR A 360 7.32 -2.12 0.46
C THR A 360 8.03 -1.83 1.78
N THR A 361 9.34 -1.60 1.72
CA THR A 361 10.14 -1.28 2.91
C THR A 361 9.82 0.12 3.43
N LEU A 362 9.79 1.12 2.56
CA LEU A 362 9.44 2.50 2.90
C LEU A 362 8.02 2.60 3.48
N THR A 363 7.06 1.85 2.94
CA THR A 363 5.68 1.79 3.48
C THR A 363 5.65 1.32 4.92
N LYS A 364 6.41 0.27 5.26
CA LYS A 364 6.50 -0.21 6.64
C LYS A 364 7.24 0.77 7.55
N LEU A 365 8.36 1.30 7.07
CA LEU A 365 9.20 2.23 7.83
C LEU A 365 8.44 3.53 8.16
N SER A 366 7.75 4.09 7.17
CA SER A 366 6.99 5.34 7.31
C SER A 366 5.76 5.23 8.21
N SER A 367 5.42 4.06 8.77
CA SER A 367 4.27 3.89 9.67
C SER A 367 4.63 3.34 11.05
N LEU A 368 5.93 3.24 11.36
CA LEU A 368 6.38 2.71 12.66
C LEU A 368 5.89 3.58 13.83
N GLY A 369 5.22 2.98 14.82
CA GLY A 369 4.74 3.71 16.01
C GLY A 369 3.57 4.68 15.78
N GLN A 370 3.24 5.01 14.53
CA GLN A 370 2.16 5.93 14.19
C GLN A 370 0.80 5.24 14.13
N GLN A 371 -0.21 5.89 14.70
CA GLN A 371 -1.61 5.55 14.50
C GLN A 371 -2.19 6.49 13.44
N ILE A 372 -2.47 5.96 12.26
CA ILE A 372 -2.93 6.77 11.13
C ILE A 372 -4.38 7.20 11.37
N ASN A 373 -4.62 8.52 11.35
CA ASN A 373 -5.94 9.11 11.34
C ASN A 373 -6.49 9.11 9.90
N TYR A 374 -7.43 8.21 9.61
CA TYR A 374 -8.01 8.06 8.28
C TYR A 374 -9.03 9.16 7.93
N GLU A 375 -9.44 9.95 8.92
CA GLU A 375 -10.32 11.10 8.79
C GLU A 375 -9.53 12.42 8.69
N ALA A 376 -8.21 12.40 8.90
CA ALA A 376 -7.36 13.59 8.80
C ALA A 376 -7.50 14.29 7.45
N TYR A 377 -7.39 15.62 7.46
CA TYR A 377 -7.49 16.49 6.29
C TYR A 377 -8.86 16.46 5.58
N SER A 378 -9.88 15.88 6.19
CA SER A 378 -11.26 15.98 5.72
C SER A 378 -11.95 17.24 6.24
N TYR A 379 -13.00 17.67 5.58
CA TYR A 379 -13.78 18.85 5.96
C TYR A 379 -15.27 18.64 5.70
N ALA A 380 -16.10 19.29 6.52
CA ALA A 380 -17.55 19.21 6.39
C ALA A 380 -18.00 19.77 5.03
N LEU A 381 -18.87 19.03 4.33
CA LEU A 381 -19.51 19.54 3.13
C LEU A 381 -20.63 20.52 3.50
N PRO A 382 -20.76 21.66 2.80
CA PRO A 382 -21.94 22.50 2.92
C PRO A 382 -23.18 21.67 2.53
N LYS A 383 -24.24 21.74 3.34
CA LYS A 383 -25.50 21.03 3.07
C LYS A 383 -26.03 21.49 1.71
N VAL A 384 -26.23 20.55 0.79
CA VAL A 384 -26.85 20.84 -0.50
C VAL A 384 -28.31 21.24 -0.24
N ASP A 385 -28.65 22.47 -0.61
CA ASP A 385 -30.01 22.96 -0.54
C ASP A 385 -30.80 22.39 -1.73
N PHE A 386 -31.46 21.25 -1.50
CA PHE A 386 -32.24 20.55 -2.52
C PHE A 386 -33.40 21.41 -3.08
N SER A 387 -33.79 22.49 -2.41
CA SER A 387 -34.81 23.42 -2.91
C SER A 387 -34.32 24.30 -4.07
N LYS A 388 -33.00 24.38 -4.29
CA LYS A 388 -32.36 25.19 -5.35
C LYS A 388 -31.94 24.36 -6.56
N LEU A 389 -32.07 23.04 -6.50
CA LEU A 389 -31.82 22.17 -7.65
C LEU A 389 -33.02 22.30 -8.60
N LYS A 390 -32.80 22.91 -9.77
CA LYS A 390 -33.74 22.79 -10.89
C LYS A 390 -33.68 21.34 -11.37
N LEU A 391 -34.69 20.56 -10.99
CA LEU A 391 -34.93 19.21 -11.49
C LEU A 391 -35.43 19.25 -12.94
#